data_AF-A0A932HMT9-F1
#
_entry.id   AF-A0A932HMT9-F1
#
_cell.length_a   1.000
_cell.length_b   1.000
_cell.length_c   1.000
_cell.angle_alpha   90.00
_cell.angle_beta   90.00
_cell.angle_gamma   90.00
#
_symmetry.space_group_name_H-M   'P 1'
#
loop_
_entity.id
_entity.type
_entity.pdbx_description
1 polymer ?
#
loop_
_entity_poly.entity_id
_entity_poly.type
_entity_poly.pdbx_seq_one_letter_code
_entity_poly.pdbx_strand_id
1 'polypeptide(L)'
;RPTPIPEEQVKAIIQQVVTGAERPKHKVMFTYGENVRVIDGPFSNFTGVVADVKPDKGRLKVMVSIFGRPTPVDLEFLQVERV
;
A
#
# COMPACT_ATOMS: atom_id res chain seq x y z
N ARG A 1 -18.93 -48.93 7.31
CA ARG A 1 -18.07 -48.85 6.11
C ARG A 1 -18.33 -47.49 5.49
N PRO A 2 -17.38 -46.53 5.49
CA PRO A 2 -17.64 -45.20 4.99
C PRO A 2 -17.63 -45.21 3.45
N THR A 3 -18.60 -44.52 2.86
CA THR A 3 -18.74 -44.36 1.42
C THR A 3 -17.62 -43.46 0.87
N PRO A 4 -17.03 -43.79 -0.30
CA PRO A 4 -16.01 -42.95 -0.92
C PRO A 4 -16.61 -41.60 -1.32
N ILE A 5 -15.94 -40.51 -0.95
CA ILE A 5 -16.32 -39.17 -1.38
C ILE A 5 -16.02 -39.04 -2.89
N PRO A 6 -16.95 -38.53 -3.71
CA PRO A 6 -16.74 -38.33 -5.15
C PRO A 6 -15.57 -37.37 -5.40
N GLU A 7 -14.67 -37.73 -6.33
CA GLU A 7 -13.43 -36.99 -6.62
C GLU A 7 -13.66 -35.52 -7.03
N GLU A 8 -14.83 -35.20 -7.58
CA GLU A 8 -15.21 -33.83 -7.94
C GLU A 8 -15.28 -32.88 -6.73
N GLN A 9 -15.71 -33.38 -5.56
CA GLN A 9 -15.76 -32.58 -4.34
C GLN A 9 -14.37 -32.34 -3.75
N VAL A 10 -13.40 -33.23 -4.01
CA VAL A 10 -12.01 -33.06 -3.57
C VAL A 10 -11.32 -31.95 -4.36
N LYS A 11 -11.59 -31.83 -5.66
CA LYS A 11 -11.00 -30.76 -6.51
C LYS A 11 -11.48 -29.36 -6.12
N ALA A 12 -12.75 -29.19 -5.77
CA ALA A 12 -13.29 -27.89 -5.34
C ALA A 12 -12.62 -27.40 -4.05
N ILE A 13 -12.35 -28.31 -3.10
CA ILE A 13 -11.67 -27.97 -1.85
C ILE A 13 -10.20 -27.59 -2.12
N ILE A 14 -9.48 -28.31 -2.99
CA ILE A 14 -8.08 -27.98 -3.33
C ILE A 14 -7.97 -26.63 -4.04
N GLN A 15 -8.90 -26.30 -4.95
CA GLN A 15 -8.87 -25.02 -5.65
C GLN A 15 -9.10 -23.83 -4.70
N GLN A 16 -9.99 -23.93 -3.71
CA GLN A 16 -10.23 -22.83 -2.76
C GLN A 16 -9.02 -22.54 -1.85
N VAL A 17 -8.10 -23.49 -1.64
CA VAL A 17 -6.86 -23.23 -0.88
C VAL A 17 -5.84 -22.45 -1.74
N VAL A 18 -5.86 -22.63 -3.06
CA VAL A 18 -4.96 -21.94 -3.99
C VAL A 18 -5.43 -20.50 -4.25
N THR A 19 -6.74 -20.25 -4.30
CA THR A 19 -7.32 -18.90 -4.44
C THR A 19 -7.42 -18.11 -3.12
N GLY A 20 -6.79 -18.57 -2.04
CA GLY A 20 -6.73 -17.85 -0.76
C GLY A 20 -5.59 -16.83 -0.63
N ALA A 21 -4.66 -16.79 -1.59
CA ALA A 21 -3.41 -16.02 -1.48
C ALA A 21 -3.35 -14.75 -2.36
N GLU A 22 -4.37 -14.46 -3.15
CA GLU A 22 -4.49 -13.18 -3.85
C GLU A 22 -5.43 -12.24 -3.09
N ARG A 23 -5.13 -12.00 -1.81
CA ARG A 23 -5.36 -10.62 -1.37
C ARG A 23 -4.29 -9.85 -2.12
N PRO A 24 -4.61 -8.96 -3.09
CA PRO A 24 -3.61 -8.00 -3.52
C PRO A 24 -3.31 -7.25 -2.24
N LYS A 25 -2.20 -7.60 -1.57
CA LYS A 25 -1.60 -6.74 -0.58
C LYS A 25 -1.50 -5.46 -1.35
N HIS A 26 -2.37 -4.50 -1.05
CA HIS A 26 -2.19 -3.13 -1.46
C HIS A 26 -0.95 -2.71 -0.66
N LYS A 27 0.23 -3.23 -1.04
CA LYS A 27 1.48 -2.53 -0.85
C LYS A 27 1.21 -1.29 -1.69
N VAL A 28 0.77 -0.23 -1.02
CA VAL A 28 0.67 1.08 -1.65
C VAL A 28 2.11 1.40 -2.03
N MET A 29 2.48 1.03 -3.24
CA MET A 29 3.80 1.25 -3.80
C MET A 29 3.74 2.66 -4.35
N PHE A 30 4.12 3.62 -3.51
CA PHE A 30 4.33 4.97 -3.98
C PHE A 30 5.54 4.99 -4.92
N THR A 31 5.43 5.80 -5.95
CA THR A 31 6.46 5.98 -6.99
C THR A 31 7.00 7.40 -6.96
N TYR A 32 8.22 7.58 -7.45
CA TYR A 32 8.80 8.92 -7.60
C TYR A 32 7.91 9.78 -8.51
N GLY A 33 7.65 11.03 -8.11
CA GLY A 33 6.83 11.97 -8.86
C GLY A 33 5.32 11.85 -8.59
N GLU A 34 4.90 10.92 -7.74
CA GLU A 34 3.48 10.72 -7.43
C GLU A 34 2.96 11.79 -6.46
N ASN A 35 1.72 12.25 -6.69
CA ASN A 35 1.06 13.19 -5.80
C ASN A 35 0.47 12.46 -4.61
N VAL A 36 0.81 12.93 -3.41
CA VAL A 36 0.35 12.37 -2.15
C VAL A 36 -0.20 13.47 -1.25
N ARG A 37 -1.19 13.11 -0.45
CA ARG A 37 -1.72 13.92 0.63
C ARG A 37 -1.24 13.35 1.95
N VAL A 38 -0.75 14.21 2.82
CA VAL A 38 -0.41 13.81 4.18
C VAL A 38 -1.70 13.75 5.00
N ILE A 39 -1.96 12.60 5.62
CA ILE A 39 -3.17 12.35 6.41
C ILE A 39 -2.91 12.37 7.92
N ASP A 40 -1.65 12.36 8.35
CA ASP A 40 -1.26 12.31 9.76
C ASP A 40 -0.08 13.25 10.08
N GLY A 41 0.03 13.64 11.35
CA GLY A 41 1.10 14.49 11.86
C GLY A 41 0.89 16.00 11.63
N PRO A 42 1.92 16.82 11.91
CA PRO A 42 1.84 18.29 11.85
C PRO A 42 1.71 18.84 10.43
N PHE A 43 1.93 17.97 9.43
CA PHE A 43 1.79 18.30 8.01
C PHE A 43 0.51 17.70 7.40
N SER A 44 -0.42 17.22 8.23
CA SER A 44 -1.73 16.74 7.77
C SER A 44 -2.46 17.81 6.94
N ASN A 45 -3.23 17.36 5.95
CA ASN A 45 -3.93 18.17 4.95
C ASN A 45 -3.05 18.88 3.91
N PHE A 46 -1.72 18.83 4.02
CA PHE A 46 -0.87 19.29 2.95
C PHE A 46 -0.74 18.25 1.83
N THR A 47 -0.55 18.74 0.61
CA THR A 47 -0.25 17.91 -0.55
C THR A 47 1.19 18.11 -0.97
N GLY A 48 1.77 17.06 -1.53
CA GLY A 48 3.15 17.06 -1.98
C GLY A 48 3.42 16.00 -3.03
N VAL A 49 4.65 16.01 -3.52
CA VAL A 49 5.12 15.08 -4.53
C VAL A 49 6.18 14.17 -3.92
N VAL A 50 6.08 12.87 -4.17
CA VAL A 50 7.09 11.90 -3.72
C VAL A 50 8.42 12.18 -4.43
N ALA A 51 9.45 12.49 -3.65
CA ALA A 51 10.79 12.79 -4.13
C ALA A 51 11.76 11.61 -3.95
N ASP A 52 11.51 10.71 -3.00
CA ASP A 52 12.29 9.49 -2.82
C ASP A 52 11.46 8.42 -2.08
N VAL A 53 11.71 7.15 -2.36
CA VAL A 53 10.99 6.03 -1.76
C VAL A 53 12.02 5.08 -1.16
N LYS A 54 11.86 4.76 0.13
CA LYS A 54 12.72 3.82 0.87
C LYS A 54 11.88 2.65 1.37
N PRO A 55 11.57 1.67 0.50
CA PRO A 55 10.74 0.52 0.85
C PRO A 55 11.30 -0.27 2.03
N ASP A 56 12.62 -0.44 2.08
CA ASP A 56 13.32 -1.19 3.13
C ASP A 56 13.14 -0.57 4.52
N LYS A 57 12.95 0.74 4.58
CA LYS A 57 12.79 1.51 5.83
C LYS A 57 11.35 1.88 6.14
N GLY A 58 10.40 1.57 5.26
CA GLY A 58 9.02 2.00 5.46
C GLY A 58 8.78 3.50 5.26
N ARG A 59 9.70 4.23 4.61
CA ARG A 59 9.73 5.70 4.58
C ARG A 59 9.69 6.29 3.18
N LEU A 60 9.17 7.49 3.09
CA LEU A 60 9.02 8.31 1.90
C LEU A 60 9.59 9.69 2.16
N LYS A 61 10.32 10.22 1.17
CA LYS A 61 10.65 11.64 1.14
C LYS A 61 9.63 12.33 0.26
N VAL A 62 8.87 13.25 0.83
CA VAL A 62 7.82 13.99 0.13
C VAL A 62 8.21 15.45 0.08
N MET A 63 8.08 16.07 -1.09
CA MET A 63 8.21 17.50 -1.27
C MET A 63 6.84 18.14 -1.07
N VAL A 64 6.61 18.67 0.13
CA VAL A 64 5.33 19.29 0.49
C VAL A 64 5.40 20.79 0.18
N SER A 65 4.34 21.34 -0.40
CA SER A 65 4.23 22.78 -0.64
C SER A 65 3.54 23.45 0.55
N ILE A 66 4.31 24.17 1.37
CA ILE A 66 3.80 24.90 2.53
C ILE A 66 4.02 26.39 2.28
N PHE A 67 2.94 27.19 2.28
CA PHE A 67 3.00 28.63 1.95
C PHE A 67 3.69 28.95 0.61
N GLY A 68 3.54 28.07 -0.38
CA GLY A 68 4.19 28.21 -1.69
C GLY A 68 5.69 27.90 -1.70
N ARG A 69 6.24 27.36 -0.60
CA ARG A 69 7.64 26.94 -0.50
C ARG A 69 7.74 25.41 -0.49
N PRO A 70 8.54 24.81 -1.39
CA PRO A 70 8.79 23.37 -1.37
C PRO A 70 9.66 23.03 -0.15
N THR A 71 9.14 22.17 0.72
CA THR A 71 9.83 21.71 1.92
C THR A 71 9.93 20.19 1.88
N PRO A 72 11.14 19.61 1.91
CA PRO A 72 11.31 18.16 1.95
C PRO A 72 11.00 17.65 3.36
N VAL A 73 10.09 16.68 3.47
CA VAL A 73 9.74 16.02 4.72
C VAL A 73 9.86 14.50 4.55
N ASP A 74 10.34 13.83 5.60
CA ASP A 74 10.36 12.36 5.65
C ASP A 74 9.10 11.87 6.38
N LEU A 75 8.32 11.02 5.73
CA LEU A 75 7.05 10.49 6.22
C LEU A 75 7.01 8.96 6.08
N GLU A 76 6.14 8.31 6.84
CA GLU A 76 5.89 6.88 6.70
C GLU A 76 4.77 6.60 5.68
N PHE A 77 4.76 5.39 5.12
CA PHE A 77 3.73 4.95 4.17
C PHE A 77 2.30 5.08 4.70
N LEU A 78 2.11 5.00 6.03
CA LEU A 78 0.82 5.10 6.69
C LEU A 78 0.34 6.54 6.92
N GLN A 79 1.25 7.51 6.82
CA GLN A 79 0.96 8.92 7.08
C GLN A 79 0.57 9.68 5.81
N VAL A 80 0.59 9.00 4.67
CA VAL A 80 0.28 9.57 3.37
C VAL A 80 -0.76 8.73 2.63
N GLU A 81 -1.58 9.39 1.82
CA GLU A 81 -2.57 8.80 0.95
C GLU A 81 -2.33 9.29 -0.48
N ARG A 82 -2.61 8.45 -1.47
CA ARG A 82 -2.51 8.85 -2.88
C ARG A 82 -3.67 9.78 -3.24
N VAL A 83 -3.35 10.86 -3.96
CA VAL A 83 -4.36 11.80 -4.51
C VAL A 83 -4.86 11.32 -5.86
#